data_AF-A0A496Y6R3-F1
#
_entry.id   AF-A0A496Y6R3-F1
#
_cell.length_a   1.000
_cell.length_b   1.000
_cell.length_c   1.000
_cell.angle_alpha   90.00
_cell.angle_beta   90.00
_cell.angle_gamma   90.00
#
_symmetry.space_group_name_H-M   'P 1'
#
loop_
_entity.id
_entity.type
_entity.pdbx_description
1 polymer ?
#
loop_
_entity_poly.entity_id
_entity_poly.type
_entity_poly.pdbx_seq_one_letter_code
_entity_poly.pdbx_strand_id
1 'polypeptide(L)'
;MRRNFIIITMTTACILAMATGIGDLLGRSDIICSTSACVKIHSSSFGAIFSIPVGFYASAFLFLCLGLYLKGRETLSGTILCGILGIEAYFTFLEIFFMGSLCTICLIFFGLLIMCAILARVKKNKNAMLTGFTLFFVAHFIFFYPSVTLKPTLTTEVMGNRSVEIFASPSCSHCEQAIEDLRKVCLATGTSLIIRPVSISRKDRDKSVRWISGKLFQCGSSISYRLAEKIVWENEDEAKKLNNGKLAVPLILVRVDGSREIFRGWTGQVFTSV
;
A
#
# COMPACT_ATOMS: atom_id res chain seq x y z
N MET A 1 -35.65 -16.64 10.65
CA MET A 1 -34.46 -17.02 9.84
C MET A 1 -33.68 -15.82 9.31
N ARG A 2 -34.23 -14.99 8.41
CA ARG A 2 -33.52 -13.83 7.82
C ARG A 2 -32.86 -12.89 8.84
N ARG A 3 -33.55 -12.55 9.94
CA ARG A 3 -33.01 -11.70 11.01
C ARG A 3 -31.75 -12.30 11.64
N ASN A 4 -31.76 -13.61 11.91
CA ASN A 4 -30.61 -14.31 12.50
C ASN A 4 -29.43 -14.35 11.52
N PHE A 5 -29.69 -14.57 10.22
CA PHE A 5 -28.65 -14.50 9.20
C PHE A 5 -27.99 -13.11 9.13
N ILE A 6 -28.77 -12.03 9.17
CA ILE A 6 -28.22 -10.65 9.20
C ILE A 6 -27.32 -10.45 10.43
N ILE A 7 -27.80 -10.87 11.60
CA ILE A 7 -27.03 -10.77 12.85
C ILE A 7 -25.73 -11.55 12.76
N ILE A 8 -25.77 -12.79 12.26
CA ILE A 8 -24.58 -13.63 12.11
C ILE A 8 -23.60 -12.98 11.14
N THR A 9 -24.03 -12.59 9.94
CA THR A 9 -23.13 -12.00 8.93
C THR A 9 -22.54 -10.68 9.40
N MET A 10 -23.33 -9.80 10.05
CA MET A 10 -22.83 -8.54 10.61
C MET A 10 -21.84 -8.79 11.75
N THR A 11 -22.11 -9.75 12.63
CA THR A 11 -21.20 -10.14 13.70
C THR A 11 -19.89 -10.68 13.14
N THR A 12 -19.94 -11.55 12.14
CA THR A 12 -18.75 -12.07 11.47
C THR A 12 -17.94 -10.96 10.80
N ALA A 13 -18.58 -10.03 10.10
CA ALA A 13 -17.90 -8.87 9.50
C ALA A 13 -17.24 -8.00 10.58
N CYS A 14 -17.92 -7.79 11.71
CA CYS A 14 -17.41 -7.01 12.83
C CYS A 14 -16.18 -7.67 13.48
N ILE A 15 -16.23 -8.98 13.72
CA ILE A 15 -15.11 -9.76 14.25
C ILE A 15 -13.93 -9.73 13.27
N LEU A 16 -14.19 -9.89 11.97
CA LEU A 16 -13.14 -9.83 10.95
C LEU A 16 -12.46 -8.46 10.93
N ALA A 17 -13.23 -7.37 10.93
CA ALA A 17 -12.70 -6.01 10.99
C ALA A 17 -11.92 -5.72 12.29
N MET A 18 -12.37 -6.26 13.42
CA MET A 18 -11.66 -6.12 14.69
C MET A 18 -10.35 -6.92 14.67
N ALA A 19 -10.38 -8.15 14.17
CA ALA A 19 -9.19 -8.99 14.03
C ALA A 19 -8.16 -8.32 13.13
N THR A 20 -8.55 -7.79 11.96
CA THR A 20 -7.64 -7.05 11.09
C THR A 20 -7.07 -5.82 11.77
N GLY A 21 -7.89 -5.04 12.49
CA GLY A 21 -7.41 -3.91 13.27
C GLY A 21 -6.36 -4.28 14.34
N ILE A 22 -6.57 -5.40 15.04
CA ILE A 22 -5.59 -5.94 16.02
C ILE A 22 -4.32 -6.41 15.31
N GLY A 23 -4.45 -7.13 14.19
CA GLY A 23 -3.33 -7.60 13.39
C GLY A 23 -2.46 -6.44 12.91
N ASP A 24 -3.08 -5.35 12.47
CA ASP A 24 -2.39 -4.14 12.04
C ASP A 24 -1.70 -3.42 13.19
N LEU A 25 -2.38 -3.28 14.33
CA LEU A 25 -1.81 -2.66 15.53
C LEU A 25 -0.57 -3.42 16.04
N LEU A 26 -0.60 -4.75 16.00
CA LEU A 26 0.51 -5.61 16.43
C LEU A 26 1.59 -5.77 15.36
N GLY A 27 1.38 -5.23 14.15
CA GLY A 27 2.26 -5.43 13.01
C GLY A 27 2.28 -6.87 12.48
N ARG A 28 1.32 -7.71 12.89
CA ARG A 28 1.20 -9.14 12.59
C ARG A 28 0.01 -9.46 11.68
N SER A 29 -0.18 -8.64 10.64
CA SER A 29 -1.25 -8.82 9.65
C SER A 29 -1.08 -10.12 8.83
N ASP A 30 0.12 -10.69 8.82
CA ASP A 30 0.47 -11.99 8.24
C ASP A 30 -0.23 -13.18 8.91
N ILE A 31 -0.58 -13.07 10.20
CA ILE A 31 -1.32 -14.12 10.93
C ILE A 31 -2.72 -14.32 10.35
N ILE A 32 -3.35 -13.24 9.89
CA ILE A 32 -4.74 -13.29 9.40
C ILE A 32 -4.72 -13.57 7.90
N CYS A 33 -3.81 -12.91 7.16
CA CYS A 33 -3.57 -13.19 5.76
C CYS A 33 -2.08 -13.09 5.41
N SER A 34 -1.50 -14.23 5.05
CA SER A 34 -0.08 -14.38 4.72
C SER A 34 0.28 -14.01 3.27
N THR A 35 -0.68 -13.54 2.47
CA THR A 35 -0.39 -13.16 1.09
C THR A 35 0.43 -11.87 1.05
N SER A 36 1.34 -11.76 0.07
CA SER A 36 2.11 -10.55 -0.16
C SER A 36 1.23 -9.33 -0.43
N ALA A 37 0.05 -9.54 -1.02
CA ALA A 37 -0.97 -8.51 -1.24
C ALA A 37 -1.53 -7.96 0.07
N CYS A 38 -1.91 -8.84 1.00
CA CYS A 38 -2.40 -8.44 2.32
C CYS A 38 -1.35 -7.63 3.08
N VAL A 39 -0.10 -8.08 3.10
CA VAL A 39 0.99 -7.32 3.76
C VAL A 39 1.17 -5.96 3.10
N LYS A 40 1.11 -5.87 1.76
CA LYS A 40 1.23 -4.59 1.02
C LYS A 40 0.13 -3.60 1.42
N ILE A 41 -1.12 -4.06 1.45
CA ILE A 41 -2.29 -3.21 1.73
C ILE A 41 -2.30 -2.76 3.20
N HIS A 42 -2.11 -3.69 4.13
CA HIS A 42 -2.15 -3.42 5.58
C HIS A 42 -0.92 -2.65 6.09
N SER A 43 0.20 -2.68 5.36
CA SER A 43 1.35 -1.83 5.65
C SER A 43 1.32 -0.48 4.93
N SER A 44 0.30 -0.24 4.09
CA SER A 44 0.18 1.01 3.36
C SER A 44 -0.27 2.17 4.24
N SER A 45 0.00 3.39 3.77
CA SER A 45 -0.56 4.62 4.34
C SER A 45 -2.10 4.69 4.36
N PHE A 46 -2.81 3.81 3.65
CA PHE A 46 -4.26 3.71 3.66
C PHE A 46 -4.80 2.74 4.72
N GLY A 47 -3.93 1.89 5.30
CA GLY A 47 -4.28 0.96 6.36
C GLY A 47 -4.56 1.62 7.72
N ALA A 48 -4.28 2.92 7.87
CA ALA A 48 -4.52 3.66 9.11
C ALA A 48 -4.98 5.10 8.85
N ILE A 49 -5.86 5.60 9.71
CA ILE A 49 -6.33 6.99 9.74
C ILE A 49 -6.09 7.53 11.15
N PHE A 50 -5.35 8.64 11.27
CA PHE A 50 -4.89 9.18 12.56
C PHE A 50 -4.13 8.14 13.42
N SER A 51 -3.29 7.33 12.78
CA SER A 51 -2.52 6.24 13.40
C SER A 51 -3.36 5.11 13.98
N ILE A 52 -4.68 5.11 13.77
CA ILE A 52 -5.58 4.02 14.16
C ILE A 52 -5.87 3.18 12.93
N PRO A 53 -5.67 1.84 12.97
CA PRO A 53 -6.03 0.94 11.89
C PRO A 53 -7.49 1.10 11.43
N VAL A 54 -7.72 1.12 10.11
CA VAL A 54 -9.07 1.27 9.54
C VAL A 54 -10.05 0.20 10.01
N GLY A 55 -9.56 -1.00 10.32
CA GLY A 55 -10.36 -2.10 10.87
C GLY A 55 -11.10 -1.75 12.17
N PHE A 56 -10.52 -0.91 13.04
CA PHE A 56 -11.19 -0.50 14.27
C PHE A 56 -12.37 0.44 14.00
N TYR A 57 -12.25 1.37 13.06
CA TYR A 57 -13.36 2.22 12.66
C TYR A 57 -14.50 1.39 12.06
N ALA A 58 -14.17 0.48 11.14
CA ALA A 58 -15.15 -0.43 10.54
C ALA A 58 -15.87 -1.28 11.61
N SER A 59 -15.11 -1.85 12.56
CA SER A 59 -15.67 -2.62 13.68
C SER A 59 -16.62 -1.79 14.54
N ALA A 60 -16.22 -0.56 14.92
CA ALA A 60 -17.04 0.33 15.74
C ALA A 60 -18.36 0.70 15.05
N PHE A 61 -18.32 1.07 13.76
CA PHE A 61 -19.54 1.36 13.00
C PHE A 61 -20.41 0.12 12.78
N LEU A 62 -19.82 -1.07 12.62
CA LEU A 62 -20.57 -2.32 12.53
C LEU A 62 -21.24 -2.70 13.86
N PHE A 63 -20.58 -2.48 14.99
CA PHE A 63 -21.20 -2.63 16.32
C PHE A 63 -22.38 -1.67 16.49
N LEU A 64 -22.23 -0.41 16.08
CA LEU A 64 -23.32 0.56 16.10
C LEU A 64 -24.49 0.12 15.19
N CYS A 65 -24.20 -0.32 13.97
CA CYS A 65 -25.21 -0.89 13.07
C CYS A 65 -25.94 -2.06 13.73
N LEU A 66 -25.21 -3.01 14.32
CA LEU A 66 -25.78 -4.18 14.96
C LEU A 66 -26.69 -3.77 16.13
N GLY A 67 -26.24 -2.85 16.98
CA GLY A 67 -27.04 -2.34 18.10
C GLY A 67 -28.33 -1.64 17.63
N LEU A 68 -28.26 -0.84 16.57
CA LEU A 68 -29.43 -0.19 15.98
C LEU A 68 -30.40 -1.20 15.37
N TYR A 69 -29.88 -2.21 14.66
CA TYR A 69 -30.69 -3.27 14.09
C TYR A 69 -31.41 -4.09 15.17
N LEU A 70 -30.71 -4.43 16.28
CA LEU A 70 -31.30 -5.13 17.41
C LEU A 70 -32.40 -4.32 18.11
N LYS A 71 -32.28 -2.99 18.15
CA LYS A 71 -33.30 -2.04 18.64
C LYS A 71 -34.45 -1.79 17.65
N GLY A 72 -34.49 -2.47 16.51
CA GLY A 72 -35.54 -2.31 15.48
C GLY A 72 -35.40 -1.05 14.63
N ARG A 73 -34.28 -0.30 14.73
CA ARG A 73 -34.00 0.89 13.91
C ARG A 73 -33.36 0.50 12.57
N GLU A 74 -34.04 -0.37 11.82
CA GLU A 74 -33.52 -0.99 10.60
C GLU A 74 -33.12 0.04 9.52
N THR A 75 -33.91 1.10 9.35
CA THR A 75 -33.63 2.17 8.36
C THR A 75 -32.29 2.85 8.62
N LEU A 76 -32.01 3.21 9.88
CA LEU A 76 -30.77 3.88 10.26
C LEU A 76 -29.58 2.92 10.19
N SER A 77 -29.76 1.68 10.64
CA SER A 77 -28.75 0.63 10.49
C SER A 77 -28.39 0.40 9.02
N GLY A 78 -29.39 0.38 8.12
CA GLY A 78 -29.19 0.24 6.68
C GLY A 78 -28.42 1.42 6.09
N THR A 79 -28.71 2.65 6.54
CA THR A 79 -27.97 3.86 6.12
C THR A 79 -26.50 3.79 6.51
N ILE A 80 -26.18 3.46 7.76
CA ILE A 80 -24.78 3.36 8.21
C ILE A 80 -24.08 2.20 7.48
N LEU A 81 -24.73 1.04 7.35
CA LEU A 81 -24.18 -0.10 6.62
C LEU A 81 -23.83 0.24 5.17
N CYS A 82 -24.71 0.95 4.45
CA CYS A 82 -24.41 1.42 3.11
C CYS A 82 -23.29 2.45 3.08
N GLY A 83 -23.18 3.28 4.12
CA GLY A 83 -22.04 4.19 4.27
C GLY A 83 -20.71 3.46 4.38
N ILE A 84 -20.62 2.45 5.24
CA ILE A 84 -19.44 1.59 5.38
C ILE A 84 -19.13 0.91 4.03
N LEU A 85 -20.16 0.35 3.38
CA LEU A 85 -20.01 -0.29 2.07
C LEU A 85 -19.48 0.67 0.98
N GLY A 86 -19.90 1.94 1.01
CA GLY A 86 -19.40 2.97 0.09
C GLY A 86 -17.92 3.28 0.29
N ILE A 87 -17.48 3.42 1.54
CA ILE A 87 -16.06 3.60 1.88
C ILE A 87 -15.25 2.37 1.45
N GLU A 88 -15.75 1.17 1.75
CA GLU A 88 -15.07 -0.08 1.40
C GLU A 88 -14.98 -0.30 -0.11
N ALA A 89 -16.01 0.08 -0.86
CA ALA A 89 -15.97 0.06 -2.32
C ALA A 89 -14.87 0.99 -2.87
N TYR A 90 -14.63 2.12 -2.21
CA TYR A 90 -13.53 3.01 -2.57
C TYR A 90 -12.16 2.45 -2.20
N PHE A 91 -12.01 1.81 -1.03
CA PHE A 91 -10.75 1.12 -0.70
C PHE A 91 -10.47 -0.05 -1.66
N THR A 92 -11.50 -0.80 -2.05
CA THR A 92 -11.37 -1.82 -3.11
C THR A 92 -10.95 -1.21 -4.45
N PHE A 93 -11.45 -0.01 -4.78
CA PHE A 93 -10.99 0.75 -5.95
C PHE A 93 -9.50 1.12 -5.84
N LEU A 94 -9.01 1.56 -4.67
CA LEU A 94 -7.59 1.83 -4.46
C LEU A 94 -6.72 0.57 -4.59
N GLU A 95 -7.17 -0.56 -4.08
CA GLU A 95 -6.47 -1.85 -4.22
C GLU A 95 -6.22 -2.19 -5.70
N ILE A 96 -7.25 -2.03 -6.54
CA ILE A 96 -7.18 -2.34 -7.98
C ILE A 96 -6.33 -1.32 -8.74
N PHE A 97 -6.64 -0.02 -8.60
CA PHE A 97 -6.12 1.01 -9.51
C PHE A 97 -4.86 1.71 -9.00
N PHE A 98 -4.65 1.78 -7.69
CA PHE A 98 -3.50 2.45 -7.10
C PHE A 98 -2.42 1.47 -6.65
N MET A 99 -2.80 0.44 -5.89
CA MET A 99 -1.85 -0.53 -5.34
C MET A 99 -1.52 -1.67 -6.31
N GLY A 100 -2.41 -1.96 -7.27
CA GLY A 100 -2.25 -3.07 -8.21
C GLY A 100 -2.21 -4.44 -7.52
N SER A 101 -2.87 -4.59 -6.38
CA SER A 101 -2.85 -5.80 -5.55
C SER A 101 -4.17 -5.93 -4.80
N LEU A 102 -4.68 -7.15 -4.65
CA LEU A 102 -5.98 -7.43 -4.03
C LEU A 102 -5.80 -8.20 -2.73
N CYS A 103 -6.28 -7.65 -1.61
CA CYS A 103 -6.27 -8.34 -0.32
C CYS A 103 -7.46 -9.30 -0.23
N THR A 104 -7.19 -10.59 -0.06
CA THR A 104 -8.24 -11.60 0.08
C THR A 104 -9.17 -11.31 1.26
N ILE A 105 -8.64 -10.81 2.38
CA ILE A 105 -9.47 -10.47 3.55
C ILE A 105 -10.34 -9.26 3.29
N CYS A 106 -9.82 -8.20 2.67
CA CYS A 106 -10.63 -7.03 2.31
C CYS A 106 -11.77 -7.43 1.37
N LEU A 107 -11.50 -8.32 0.40
CA LEU A 107 -12.53 -8.85 -0.49
C LEU A 107 -13.59 -9.69 0.24
N ILE A 108 -13.18 -10.54 1.20
CA ILE A 108 -14.11 -11.30 2.05
C ILE A 108 -14.97 -10.33 2.86
N PHE A 109 -14.35 -9.33 3.48
CA PHE A 109 -15.05 -8.31 4.27
C PHE A 109 -16.03 -7.52 3.42
N PHE A 110 -15.61 -7.04 2.25
CA PHE A 110 -16.47 -6.37 1.28
C PHE A 110 -17.65 -7.25 0.84
N GLY A 111 -17.39 -8.52 0.55
CA GLY A 111 -18.43 -9.52 0.25
C GLY A 111 -19.44 -9.69 1.38
N LEU A 112 -18.98 -9.75 2.63
CA LEU A 112 -19.85 -9.82 3.80
C LEU A 112 -20.72 -8.57 3.93
N LEU A 113 -20.19 -7.37 3.67
CA LEU A 113 -20.98 -6.13 3.66
C LEU A 113 -22.05 -6.10 2.57
N ILE A 114 -21.71 -6.54 1.35
CA ILE A 114 -22.69 -6.68 0.26
C ILE A 114 -23.80 -7.65 0.66
N MET A 115 -23.44 -8.81 1.21
CA MET A 115 -24.40 -9.80 1.69
C MET A 115 -25.31 -9.22 2.77
N CYS A 116 -24.76 -8.48 3.74
CA CYS A 116 -25.55 -7.75 4.74
C CYS A 116 -26.52 -6.75 4.10
N ALA A 117 -26.07 -5.95 3.13
CA ALA A 117 -26.90 -4.94 2.48
C ALA A 117 -28.05 -5.55 1.64
N ILE A 118 -27.78 -6.67 0.94
CA ILE A 118 -28.80 -7.44 0.21
C ILE A 118 -29.80 -8.03 1.20
N LEU A 119 -29.31 -8.71 2.24
CA LEU A 119 -30.17 -9.33 3.26
C LEU A 119 -30.99 -8.29 4.01
N ALA A 120 -30.48 -7.08 4.28
CA ALA A 120 -31.22 -5.99 4.90
C ALA A 120 -32.18 -5.27 3.93
N ARG A 121 -32.21 -5.63 2.63
CA ARG A 121 -33.03 -4.98 1.59
C ARG A 121 -32.84 -3.47 1.50
N VAL A 122 -31.61 -3.02 1.67
CA VAL A 122 -31.30 -1.59 1.72
C VAL A 122 -31.66 -0.86 0.41
N LYS A 123 -31.76 -1.58 -0.72
CA LYS A 123 -32.27 -1.04 -2.00
C LYS A 123 -33.65 -0.36 -1.91
N LYS A 124 -34.49 -0.74 -0.94
CA LYS A 124 -35.79 -0.09 -0.74
C LYS A 124 -35.66 1.31 -0.11
N ASN A 125 -34.52 1.61 0.49
CA ASN A 125 -34.21 2.88 1.13
C ASN A 125 -33.27 3.70 0.23
N LYS A 126 -33.84 4.62 -0.56
CA LYS A 126 -33.08 5.51 -1.45
C LYS A 126 -32.01 6.32 -0.70
N ASN A 127 -32.31 6.76 0.53
CA ASN A 127 -31.39 7.56 1.34
C ASN A 127 -30.15 6.76 1.74
N ALA A 128 -30.30 5.47 2.02
CA ALA A 128 -29.17 4.61 2.35
C ALA A 128 -28.25 4.38 1.14
N MET A 129 -28.82 4.14 -0.06
CA MET A 129 -28.04 4.03 -1.29
C MET A 129 -27.30 5.34 -1.61
N LEU A 130 -28.00 6.48 -1.48
CA LEU A 130 -27.39 7.80 -1.67
C LEU A 130 -26.27 8.05 -0.66
N THR A 131 -26.43 7.61 0.59
CA THR A 131 -25.40 7.72 1.63
C THR A 131 -24.17 6.91 1.26
N GLY A 132 -24.35 5.68 0.76
CA GLY A 132 -23.22 4.86 0.29
C GLY A 132 -22.47 5.50 -0.88
N PHE A 133 -23.19 6.02 -1.88
CA PHE A 133 -22.59 6.76 -2.99
C PHE A 133 -21.86 8.01 -2.48
N THR A 134 -22.49 8.80 -1.62
CA THR A 134 -21.88 10.00 -1.04
C THR A 134 -20.59 9.68 -0.30
N LEU A 135 -20.60 8.64 0.55
CA LEU A 135 -19.42 8.25 1.31
C LEU A 135 -18.31 7.64 0.44
N PHE A 136 -18.64 7.00 -0.69
CA PHE A 136 -17.65 6.66 -1.71
C PHE A 136 -16.94 7.92 -2.24
N PHE A 137 -17.68 8.98 -2.58
CA PHE A 137 -17.07 10.23 -3.07
C PHE A 137 -16.31 10.98 -1.97
N VAL A 138 -16.82 11.00 -0.75
CA VAL A 138 -16.11 11.59 0.39
C VAL A 138 -14.77 10.87 0.60
N ALA A 139 -14.79 9.53 0.61
CA ALA A 139 -13.56 8.74 0.64
C ALA A 139 -12.67 9.07 -0.56
N HIS A 140 -13.25 9.15 -1.76
CA HIS A 140 -12.53 9.54 -2.97
C HIS A 140 -11.80 10.86 -2.81
N PHE A 141 -12.42 11.93 -2.29
CA PHE A 141 -11.75 13.22 -2.13
C PHE A 141 -10.74 13.27 -0.97
N ILE A 142 -11.00 12.54 0.12
CA ILE A 142 -10.06 12.46 1.27
C ILE A 142 -8.79 11.69 0.88
N PHE A 143 -8.96 10.63 0.10
CA PHE A 143 -7.89 9.72 -0.29
C PHE A 143 -7.47 9.90 -1.75
N PHE A 144 -7.98 10.93 -2.44
CA PHE A 144 -7.77 11.14 -3.86
C PHE A 144 -6.29 11.20 -4.16
N TYR A 145 -5.89 10.48 -5.19
CA TYR A 145 -4.56 10.56 -5.73
C TYR A 145 -4.60 10.58 -7.25
N PRO A 146 -3.94 11.56 -7.90
CA PRO A 146 -3.73 11.50 -9.32
C PRO A 146 -2.85 10.28 -9.63
N SER A 147 -3.26 9.47 -10.61
CA SER A 147 -2.39 8.43 -11.17
C SER A 147 -1.27 9.12 -11.94
N VAL A 148 -0.21 9.49 -11.21
CA VAL A 148 1.00 10.04 -11.81
C VAL A 148 1.96 8.87 -11.97
N THR A 149 2.45 8.69 -13.20
CA THR A 149 3.62 7.86 -13.47
C THR A 149 4.83 8.66 -13.00
N LEU A 150 5.21 8.49 -11.74
CA LEU A 150 6.37 9.15 -11.18
C LEU A 150 7.60 8.49 -11.79
N LYS A 151 8.49 9.27 -12.41
CA LYS A 151 9.81 8.75 -12.76
C LYS A 151 10.54 8.49 -11.43
N PRO A 152 10.88 7.24 -11.09
CA PRO A 152 11.42 6.86 -9.77
C PRO A 152 12.90 7.27 -9.59
N THR A 153 13.43 8.07 -10.52
CA THR A 153 14.84 8.40 -10.64
C THR A 153 15.22 9.53 -9.68
N LEU A 154 15.80 9.14 -8.55
CA LEU A 154 16.41 10.04 -7.58
C LEU A 154 17.82 10.46 -8.00
N THR A 155 18.03 11.05 -9.18
CA THR A 155 19.31 11.71 -9.48
C THR A 155 19.35 12.61 -10.72
N THR A 156 20.08 13.70 -10.47
CA THR A 156 21.00 14.48 -11.28
C THR A 156 21.17 14.09 -12.75
N GLU A 157 20.80 15.04 -13.61
CA GLU A 157 21.19 15.26 -15.00
C GLU A 157 21.76 14.05 -15.76
N VAL A 158 20.89 13.48 -16.60
CA VAL A 158 21.25 12.47 -17.60
C VAL A 158 22.14 13.12 -18.66
N MET A 159 23.45 13.01 -18.48
CA MET A 159 24.44 13.27 -19.53
C MET A 159 24.94 11.91 -20.04
N GLY A 160 24.31 11.36 -21.07
CA GLY A 160 24.81 10.21 -21.84
C GLY A 160 23.98 8.92 -21.80
N ASN A 161 24.34 7.95 -22.66
CA ASN A 161 23.70 6.64 -22.82
C ASN A 161 24.07 5.61 -21.72
N ARG A 162 24.85 6.03 -20.72
CA ARG A 162 25.35 5.16 -19.65
C ARG A 162 24.71 5.51 -18.32
N SER A 163 24.14 4.50 -17.67
CA SER A 163 23.52 4.65 -16.36
C SER A 163 23.79 3.44 -15.48
N VAL A 164 24.06 3.70 -14.21
CA VAL A 164 24.19 2.69 -13.17
C VAL A 164 23.02 2.89 -12.22
N GLU A 165 22.16 1.90 -12.07
CA GLU A 165 21.05 1.94 -11.12
C GLU A 165 21.37 1.04 -9.91
N ILE A 166 21.18 1.54 -8.69
CA ILE A 166 21.33 0.76 -7.46
C ILE A 166 20.01 0.71 -6.70
N PHE A 167 19.52 -0.50 -6.46
CA PHE A 167 18.42 -0.76 -5.53
C PHE A 167 18.97 -0.93 -4.12
N ALA A 168 18.56 -0.05 -3.21
CA ALA A 168 19.13 0.06 -1.87
C ALA A 168 18.05 0.22 -0.79
N SER A 169 18.32 -0.30 0.40
CA SER A 169 17.47 -0.13 1.58
C SER A 169 18.24 0.65 2.66
N PRO A 170 17.56 1.54 3.41
CA PRO A 170 18.19 2.26 4.52
C PRO A 170 18.52 1.37 5.73
N SER A 171 18.01 0.15 5.81
CA SER A 171 18.37 -0.82 6.86
C SER A 171 19.42 -1.86 6.39
N CYS A 172 19.99 -1.69 5.20
CA CYS A 172 21.03 -2.57 4.65
C CYS A 172 22.43 -2.02 4.99
N SER A 173 23.22 -2.79 5.73
CA SER A 173 24.56 -2.41 6.21
C SER A 173 25.55 -2.05 5.10
N HIS A 174 25.44 -2.71 3.94
CA HIS A 174 26.36 -2.54 2.82
C HIS A 174 25.88 -1.55 1.75
N CYS A 175 24.61 -1.12 1.84
CA CYS A 175 24.00 -0.30 0.79
C CYS A 175 24.53 1.13 0.81
N GLU A 176 24.77 1.72 1.98
CA GLU A 176 25.34 3.06 2.10
C GLU A 176 26.77 3.11 1.51
N GLN A 177 27.59 2.11 1.85
CA GLN A 177 28.95 1.98 1.33
C GLN A 177 28.94 1.82 -0.20
N ALA A 178 28.09 0.94 -0.73
CA ALA A 178 27.97 0.72 -2.17
C ALA A 178 27.53 1.99 -2.92
N ILE A 179 26.61 2.78 -2.35
CA ILE A 179 26.17 4.05 -2.94
C ILE A 179 27.33 5.04 -3.01
N GLU A 180 28.12 5.18 -1.94
CA GLU A 180 29.22 6.13 -1.89
C GLU A 180 30.37 5.74 -2.82
N ASP A 181 30.68 4.45 -2.91
CA ASP A 181 31.68 3.94 -3.83
C ASP A 181 31.24 4.12 -5.30
N LEU A 182 29.99 3.74 -5.64
CA LEU A 182 29.44 3.96 -6.98
C LEU A 182 29.38 5.44 -7.34
N ARG A 183 29.11 6.32 -6.38
CA ARG A 183 29.12 7.78 -6.60
C ARG A 183 30.50 8.24 -7.06
N LYS A 184 31.57 7.76 -6.42
CA LYS A 184 32.96 8.08 -6.82
C LYS A 184 33.28 7.58 -8.23
N VAL A 185 32.91 6.34 -8.54
CA VAL A 185 33.16 5.74 -9.87
C VAL A 185 32.35 6.46 -10.96
N CYS A 186 31.08 6.75 -10.72
CA CYS A 186 30.20 7.44 -11.66
C CYS A 186 30.67 8.89 -11.90
N LEU A 187 31.13 9.60 -10.86
CA LEU A 187 31.73 10.93 -10.99
C LEU A 187 33.02 10.91 -11.83
N ALA A 188 33.88 9.89 -11.64
CA ALA A 188 35.12 9.75 -12.38
C ALA A 188 34.90 9.39 -13.87
N THR A 189 33.86 8.61 -14.16
CA THR A 189 33.55 8.12 -15.52
C THR A 189 32.55 9.00 -16.28
N GLY A 190 31.97 10.00 -15.62
CA GLY A 190 30.89 10.82 -16.21
C GLY A 190 29.58 10.04 -16.42
N THR A 191 29.35 8.96 -15.66
CA THR A 191 28.17 8.10 -15.77
C THR A 191 27.07 8.56 -14.82
N SER A 192 25.80 8.42 -15.20
CA SER A 192 24.68 8.73 -14.31
C SER A 192 24.45 7.62 -13.28
N LEU A 193 24.48 7.96 -11.98
CA LEU A 193 24.13 7.04 -10.90
C LEU A 193 22.67 7.25 -10.49
N ILE A 194 21.84 6.22 -10.56
CA ILE A 194 20.42 6.23 -10.20
C ILE A 194 20.21 5.43 -8.91
N ILE A 195 19.76 6.11 -7.85
CA ILE A 195 19.44 5.44 -6.58
C ILE A 195 17.95 5.10 -6.57
N ARG A 196 17.62 3.82 -6.35
CA ARG A 196 16.25 3.31 -6.25
C ARG A 196 15.99 2.75 -4.85
N PRO A 197 15.41 3.53 -3.94
CA PRO A 197 15.11 3.04 -2.60
C PRO A 197 14.07 1.93 -2.65
N VAL A 198 14.29 0.87 -1.87
CA VAL A 198 13.39 -0.26 -1.63
C VAL A 198 13.25 -0.52 -0.14
N SER A 199 12.25 -1.31 0.28
CA SER A 199 12.08 -1.73 1.67
C SER A 199 12.32 -3.23 1.83
N ILE A 200 13.29 -3.64 2.64
CA ILE A 200 13.55 -5.06 2.91
C ILE A 200 12.67 -5.64 4.03
N SER A 201 11.98 -4.78 4.79
CA SER A 201 11.07 -5.19 5.86
C SER A 201 9.94 -4.19 6.06
N ARG A 202 8.91 -4.53 6.84
CA ARG A 202 7.84 -3.58 7.20
C ARG A 202 8.36 -2.37 7.98
N LYS A 203 9.31 -2.59 8.90
CA LYS A 203 9.94 -1.52 9.70
C LYS A 203 10.80 -0.57 8.86
N ASP A 204 11.28 -1.04 7.72
CA ASP A 204 12.12 -0.29 6.80
C ASP A 204 11.30 0.62 5.87
N ARG A 205 9.99 0.34 5.72
CA ARG A 205 9.11 1.04 4.78
C ARG A 205 9.09 2.53 5.06
N ASP A 206 8.82 2.92 6.30
CA ASP A 206 8.76 4.33 6.70
C ASP A 206 10.06 5.07 6.41
N LYS A 207 11.21 4.40 6.59
CA LYS A 207 12.52 4.98 6.29
C LYS A 207 12.72 5.17 4.80
N SER A 208 12.41 4.16 3.98
CA SER A 208 12.52 4.25 2.51
C SER A 208 11.57 5.30 1.93
N VAL A 209 10.35 5.39 2.45
CA VAL A 209 9.37 6.42 2.05
C VAL A 209 9.87 7.82 2.44
N ARG A 210 10.37 8.01 3.67
CA ARG A 210 10.97 9.29 4.09
C ARG A 210 12.18 9.67 3.24
N TRP A 211 13.00 8.70 2.85
CA TRP A 211 14.15 8.93 1.98
C TRP A 211 13.72 9.50 0.64
N ILE A 212 12.75 8.87 -0.04
CA ILE A 212 12.22 9.37 -1.31
C ILE A 212 11.54 10.72 -1.11
N SER A 213 10.68 10.84 -0.09
CA SER A 213 9.92 12.07 0.14
C SER A 213 10.81 13.28 0.41
N GLY A 214 11.86 13.11 1.22
CA GLY A 214 12.79 14.19 1.55
C GLY A 214 13.64 14.63 0.36
N LYS A 215 13.86 13.75 -0.62
CA LYS A 215 14.66 14.04 -1.80
C LYS A 215 13.85 14.55 -3.00
N LEU A 216 12.67 13.98 -3.28
CA LEU A 216 11.85 14.36 -4.44
C LEU A 216 10.88 15.50 -4.18
N PHE A 217 10.26 15.55 -3.00
CA PHE A 217 9.10 16.41 -2.80
C PHE A 217 9.39 17.63 -1.91
N GLN A 218 10.51 17.64 -1.16
CA GLN A 218 10.92 18.68 -0.20
C GLN A 218 9.87 19.11 0.85
N CYS A 219 8.64 18.58 0.76
CA CYS A 219 7.52 18.79 1.66
C CYS A 219 7.13 17.44 2.28
N GLY A 220 6.91 17.43 3.59
CA GLY A 220 6.45 16.25 4.34
C GLY A 220 4.92 16.11 4.36
N SER A 221 4.24 16.47 3.26
CA SER A 221 2.78 16.37 3.19
C SER A 221 2.32 14.91 3.16
N SER A 222 1.10 14.62 3.60
CA SER A 222 0.48 13.29 3.42
C SER A 222 0.50 12.87 1.94
N ILE A 223 0.43 13.85 1.02
CA ILE A 223 0.45 13.59 -0.42
C ILE A 223 1.82 13.10 -0.91
N SER A 224 2.90 13.71 -0.44
CA SER A 224 4.25 13.30 -0.83
C SER A 224 4.61 11.93 -0.24
N TYR A 225 4.14 11.61 0.96
CA TYR A 225 4.37 10.30 1.58
C TYR A 225 3.72 9.15 0.79
N ARG A 226 2.46 9.25 0.33
CA ARG A 226 1.88 8.12 -0.43
C ARG A 226 2.40 8.05 -1.88
N LEU A 227 2.81 9.17 -2.49
CA LEU A 227 3.57 9.12 -3.76
C LEU A 227 4.91 8.41 -3.59
N ALA A 228 5.66 8.76 -2.53
CA ALA A 228 6.92 8.11 -2.21
C ALA A 228 6.74 6.60 -1.94
N GLU A 229 5.68 6.22 -1.23
CA GLU A 229 5.31 4.82 -0.98
C GLU A 229 5.08 4.03 -2.28
N LYS A 230 4.34 4.62 -3.24
CA LYS A 230 4.14 4.01 -4.57
C LYS A 230 5.46 3.77 -5.29
N ILE A 231 6.39 4.73 -5.25
CA ILE A 231 7.74 4.58 -5.84
C ILE A 231 8.49 3.41 -5.18
N VAL A 232 8.45 3.29 -3.85
CA VAL A 232 9.10 2.15 -3.16
C VAL A 232 8.52 0.82 -3.66
N TRP A 233 7.19 0.71 -3.81
CA TRP A 233 6.56 -0.53 -4.32
C TRP A 233 6.98 -0.86 -5.76
N GLU A 234 6.99 0.12 -6.65
CA GLU A 234 7.41 -0.07 -8.03
C GLU A 234 8.88 -0.51 -8.11
N ASN A 235 9.76 0.10 -7.30
CA ASN A 235 11.17 -0.29 -7.21
C ASN A 235 11.34 -1.72 -6.64
N GLU A 236 10.55 -2.11 -5.64
CA GLU A 236 10.58 -3.48 -5.09
C GLU A 236 10.16 -4.53 -6.10
N ASP A 237 9.10 -4.26 -6.87
CA ASP A 237 8.61 -5.18 -7.89
C ASP A 237 9.60 -5.28 -9.06
N GLU A 238 10.26 -4.18 -9.45
CA GLU A 238 11.35 -4.22 -10.43
C GLU A 238 12.56 -4.99 -9.90
N ALA A 239 12.99 -4.75 -8.66
CA ALA A 239 14.11 -5.47 -8.04
C ALA A 239 13.84 -6.98 -7.94
N LYS A 240 12.61 -7.39 -7.59
CA LYS A 240 12.22 -8.81 -7.58
C LYS A 240 12.26 -9.41 -8.98
N LYS A 241 11.78 -8.71 -10.02
CA LYS A 241 11.85 -9.20 -11.41
C LYS A 241 13.31 -9.42 -11.85
N LEU A 242 14.21 -8.52 -11.46
CA LEU A 242 15.64 -8.60 -11.76
C LEU A 242 16.37 -9.67 -10.92
N ASN A 243 15.78 -10.12 -9.81
CA ASN A 243 16.40 -11.07 -8.87
C ASN A 243 15.54 -12.33 -8.63
N ASN A 244 15.01 -12.93 -9.71
CA ASN A 244 14.32 -14.22 -9.69
C ASN A 244 13.17 -14.29 -8.66
N GLY A 245 12.42 -13.19 -8.51
CA GLY A 245 11.28 -13.08 -7.61
C GLY A 245 11.63 -12.76 -6.15
N LYS A 246 12.92 -12.74 -5.78
CA LYS A 246 13.36 -12.45 -4.41
C LYS A 246 13.85 -11.01 -4.30
N LEU A 247 13.40 -10.29 -3.28
CA LEU A 247 13.97 -8.97 -2.98
C LEU A 247 15.29 -9.16 -2.22
N ALA A 248 16.41 -8.78 -2.84
CA ALA A 248 17.72 -8.75 -2.21
C ALA A 248 18.45 -7.47 -2.62
N VAL A 249 19.18 -6.87 -1.69
CA VAL A 249 19.92 -5.62 -1.88
C VAL A 249 21.30 -5.70 -1.20
N PRO A 250 22.31 -4.94 -1.68
CA PRO A 250 22.26 -4.06 -2.84
C PRO A 250 22.16 -4.86 -4.16
N LEU A 251 21.36 -4.35 -5.10
CA LEU A 251 21.24 -4.89 -6.46
C LEU A 251 21.61 -3.78 -7.42
N ILE A 252 22.54 -4.03 -8.33
CA ILE A 252 23.11 -3.02 -9.20
C ILE A 252 22.83 -3.42 -10.65
N LEU A 253 22.28 -2.49 -11.42
CA LEU A 253 21.98 -2.64 -12.83
C LEU A 253 22.82 -1.65 -13.60
N VAL A 254 23.77 -2.15 -14.39
CA VAL A 254 24.61 -1.34 -15.25
C VAL A 254 24.01 -1.38 -16.66
N ARG A 255 23.76 -0.21 -17.25
CA ARG A 255 23.27 -0.04 -18.61
C ARG A 255 24.29 0.72 -19.44
N VAL A 256 24.85 0.05 -20.44
CA VAL A 256 25.84 0.62 -21.37
C VAL A 256 25.40 0.29 -22.79
N ASP A 257 25.12 1.30 -23.60
CA ASP A 257 24.95 1.15 -25.05
C ASP A 257 23.95 0.03 -25.47
N GLY A 258 22.87 -0.13 -24.69
CA GLY A 258 21.82 -1.13 -24.92
C GLY A 258 22.03 -2.48 -24.24
N SER A 259 23.23 -2.76 -23.72
CA SER A 259 23.49 -3.92 -22.87
C SER A 259 23.02 -3.68 -21.43
N ARG A 260 22.71 -4.77 -20.72
CA ARG A 260 22.27 -4.74 -19.32
C ARG A 260 23.00 -5.81 -18.53
N GLU A 261 23.74 -5.41 -17.51
CA GLU A 261 24.39 -6.32 -16.58
C GLU A 261 23.85 -6.12 -15.17
N ILE A 262 23.64 -7.22 -14.45
CA ILE A 262 23.05 -7.23 -13.11
C ILE A 262 24.06 -7.82 -12.14
N PHE A 263 24.40 -7.04 -11.12
CA PHE A 263 25.28 -7.43 -10.03
C PHE A 263 24.50 -7.55 -8.72
N ARG A 264 24.79 -8.62 -7.97
CA ARG A 264 24.12 -8.92 -6.70
C ARG A 264 25.13 -8.77 -5.57
N GLY A 265 24.81 -7.91 -4.60
CA GLY A 265 25.71 -7.57 -3.51
C GLY A 265 26.77 -6.56 -3.93
N TRP A 266 27.62 -6.18 -2.98
CA TRP A 266 28.77 -5.31 -3.19
C TRP A 266 30.04 -6.12 -2.99
N THR A 267 30.64 -6.58 -4.10
CA THR A 267 31.87 -7.39 -4.11
C THR A 267 32.88 -6.77 -5.07
N GLY A 268 34.17 -7.13 -4.95
CA GLY A 268 35.23 -6.56 -5.79
C GLY A 268 35.03 -6.75 -7.31
N GLN A 269 34.24 -7.74 -7.72
CA GLN A 269 33.87 -7.95 -9.13
C GLN A 269 32.96 -6.84 -9.68
N VAL A 270 32.16 -6.18 -8.85
CA VAL A 270 31.30 -5.08 -9.27
C VAL A 270 32.13 -3.84 -9.59
N PHE A 271 33.19 -3.61 -8.82
CA PHE A 271 34.12 -2.49 -9.02
C PHE A 271 34.85 -2.52 -10.37
N THR A 272 35.07 -3.71 -10.94
CA THR A 272 35.79 -3.87 -12.22
C THR A 272 34.90 -3.76 -13.45
N SER A 273 33.58 -3.84 -13.28
CA SER A 273 32.60 -3.87 -14.38
C SER A 273 31.84 -2.56 -14.57
N VAL A 274 31.99 -1.61 -13.64
CA VAL A 274 31.43 -0.25 -13.68
C VAL A 274 32.52 0.72 -14.13
#